data_AF-A0AAU4BUV3-F1
#
_entry.id   AF-A0AAU4BUV3-F1
#
_cell.length_a   1.000
_cell.length_b   1.000
_cell.length_c   1.000
_cell.angle_alpha   90.00
_cell.angle_beta   90.00
_cell.angle_gamma   90.00
#
_symmetry.space_group_name_H-M   'P 1'
#
loop_
_entity.id
_entity.type
_entity.pdbx_description
1 polymer ?
#
loop_
_entity_poly.entity_id
_entity_poly.type
_entity_poly.pdbx_seq_one_letter_code
_entity_poly.pdbx_strand_id
1 'polypeptide(L)' 'MTASSVIEQAADVLRAGGLVAFPTETVYGLGADAQDSAAVGRTFTVKGVRRPTR' A
#
# COMPACT_ATOMS: atom_id res chain seq x y z
N MET A 1 -8.11 -1.54 21.04
CA MET A 1 -7.37 -1.62 19.77
C MET A 1 -5.89 -1.73 20.09
N THR A 2 -5.33 -2.94 20.09
CA THR A 2 -3.89 -3.13 20.24
C THR A 2 -3.23 -3.02 18.86
N ALA A 3 -2.06 -2.40 18.77
CA ALA A 3 -1.37 -2.15 17.50
C ALA A 3 -1.11 -3.42 16.68
N SER A 4 -0.94 -4.59 17.33
CA SER A 4 -0.77 -5.89 16.66
C SER A 4 -1.93 -6.20 15.69
N SER A 5 -3.17 -6.01 16.15
CA SER A 5 -4.36 -6.32 15.35
C SER A 5 -4.50 -5.45 14.10
N VAL A 6 -4.11 -4.17 14.18
CA VAL A 6 -4.19 -3.24 13.04
C VAL A 6 -3.09 -3.54 12.02
N ILE A 7 -1.89 -3.90 12.49
CA ILE A 7 -0.78 -4.29 11.62
C ILE A 7 -1.11 -5.62 10.92
N GLU A 8 -1.69 -6.58 11.62
CA GLU A 8 -2.14 -7.86 11.05
C GLU A 8 -3.20 -7.64 9.97
N GLN A 9 -4.23 -6.81 10.25
CA GLN A 9 -5.23 -6.44 9.25
C GLN A 9 -4.62 -5.74 8.04
N ALA A 10 -3.69 -4.81 8.25
CA ALA A 10 -2.98 -4.15 7.16
C ALA A 10 -2.17 -5.17 6.32
N ALA A 11 -1.52 -6.12 6.96
CA ALA A 11 -0.78 -7.18 6.27
C ALA A 11 -1.72 -8.07 5.44
N ASP A 12 -2.90 -8.40 5.95
CA ASP A 12 -3.89 -9.20 5.22
C ASP A 12 -4.47 -8.44 4.03
N VAL A 13 -4.69 -7.12 4.18
CA VAL A 13 -5.06 -6.25 3.05
C VAL A 13 -3.98 -6.26 1.98
N LEU A 14 -2.69 -6.14 2.35
CA LEU A 14 -1.59 -6.17 1.39
C LEU A 14 -1.50 -7.54 0.68
N ARG A 15 -1.63 -8.64 1.42
CA ARG A 15 -1.62 -10.02 0.86
C ARG A 15 -2.80 -10.28 -0.07
N ALA A 16 -3.95 -9.67 0.17
CA ALA A 16 -5.10 -9.71 -0.74
C ALA A 16 -4.93 -8.81 -1.98
N GLY A 17 -3.78 -8.15 -2.14
CA GLY A 17 -3.51 -7.19 -3.20
C GLY A 17 -4.17 -5.83 -2.97
N GLY A 18 -4.67 -5.55 -1.77
CA GLY A 18 -5.20 -4.24 -1.39
C GLY A 18 -4.11 -3.18 -1.20
N LEU A 19 -4.55 -1.97 -0.87
CA LEU A 19 -3.68 -0.83 -0.62
C LEU A 19 -3.82 -0.39 0.84
N VAL A 20 -2.72 0.01 1.47
CA VAL A 20 -2.71 0.48 2.85
C VAL A 20 -2.07 1.85 2.92
N ALA A 21 -2.75 2.82 3.52
CA ALA A 21 -2.15 4.09 3.90
C ALA A 21 -1.59 3.99 5.32
N PHE A 22 -0.33 4.39 5.52
CA PHE A 22 0.32 4.35 6.83
C PHE A 22 1.01 5.68 7.16
N PRO A 23 1.00 6.11 8.43
CA PRO A 23 1.66 7.35 8.84
C PRO A 23 3.18 7.18 8.81
N THR A 24 3.89 8.23 8.41
CA THR A 24 5.34 8.38 8.62
C THR A 24 5.61 9.69 9.36
N GLU A 25 6.87 10.00 9.66
CA GLU A 25 7.24 11.23 10.36
C GLU A 25 6.75 12.49 9.63
N THR A 26 6.76 12.49 8.30
CA THR A 26 6.53 13.71 7.50
C THR A 26 5.30 13.64 6.60
N VAL A 27 4.92 12.45 6.13
CA VAL A 27 3.80 12.26 5.19
C VAL A 27 3.08 10.94 5.43
N TYR A 28 1.91 10.75 4.83
CA TYR A 28 1.31 9.43 4.72
C TYR A 28 1.89 8.70 3.51
N GLY A 29 2.33 7.46 3.73
CA GLY A 29 2.72 6.54 2.67
C GLY A 29 1.52 5.73 2.18
N LEU A 30 1.46 5.44 0.88
CA LEU A 30 0.52 4.47 0.31
C LEU A 30 1.32 3.24 -0.13
N GLY A 31 1.06 2.11 0.50
CA GLY A 31 1.72 0.83 0.26
C GLY A 31 0.84 -0.17 -0.50
N ALA A 32 1.52 -1.07 -1.20
CA ALA A 32 0.97 -2.24 -1.88
C ALA A 32 2.00 -3.38 -1.76
N ASP A 33 1.59 -4.63 -2.02
CA ASP A 33 2.54 -5.73 -2.17
C ASP A 33 3.48 -5.46 -3.36
N ALA A 34 4.78 -5.39 -3.09
CA ALA A 34 5.81 -5.11 -4.09
C ALA A 34 6.05 -6.27 -5.07
N GLN A 35 5.65 -7.49 -4.72
CA GLN A 35 5.74 -8.66 -5.60
C GLN A 35 4.54 -8.76 -6.55
N ASP A 36 3.42 -8.11 -6.23
CA ASP A 36 2.25 -8.04 -7.10
C ASP A 36 2.31 -6.78 -7.98
N SER A 37 2.73 -6.98 -9.23
CA SER A 37 2.76 -5.91 -10.24
C SER A 37 1.38 -5.25 -10.48
N ALA A 38 0.26 -5.94 -10.26
CA ALA A 38 -1.07 -5.35 -10.34
C ALA A 38 -1.36 -4.46 -9.13
N ALA A 39 -1.04 -4.90 -7.91
CA ALA A 39 -1.14 -4.07 -6.69
C ALA A 39 -0.28 -2.82 -6.78
N VAL A 40 0.97 -2.96 -7.20
CA VAL A 40 1.85 -1.80 -7.46
C VAL A 40 1.20 -0.87 -8.48
N GLY A 41 0.54 -1.39 -9.52
CA GLY A 41 -0.09 -0.56 -10.56
C GLY A 41 -1.23 0.28 -10.02
N ARG A 42 -2.01 -0.29 -9.11
CA ARG A 42 -3.10 0.41 -8.42
C ARG A 42 -2.61 1.59 -7.59
N THR A 43 -1.40 1.54 -7.00
CA THR A 43 -0.84 2.70 -6.27
C THR A 43 -0.66 3.91 -7.18
N PHE A 44 -0.19 3.69 -8.42
CA PHE A 44 -0.01 4.75 -9.42
C PHE A 44 -1.35 5.33 -9.88
N THR A 45 -2.34 4.46 -10.16
CA THR A 45 -3.70 4.88 -10.52
C THR A 45 -4.35 5.72 -9.44
N VAL A 46 -4.28 5.29 -8.17
CA VAL A 46 -4.90 5.99 -7.03
C VAL A 46 -4.19 7.31 -6.73
N LYS A 47 -2.86 7.33 -6.79
CA LYS A 47 -2.08 8.56 -6.57
C LYS A 47 -2.17 9.53 -7.77
N GLY A 48 -2.77 9.11 -8.89
CA GLY A 48 -2.88 9.92 -10.10
C GLY A 48 -1.55 10.17 -10.80
N VAL A 49 -0.53 9.37 -10.50
CA VAL A 49 0.82 9.51 -11.08
C VAL A 49 1.05 8.39 -12.08
N ARG A 50 1.71 8.70 -13.20
CA ARG A 50 2.02 7.70 -14.23
C ARG A 50 3.10 6.73 -13.73
N ARG A 51 2.97 5.44 -14.04
CA ARG A 51 4.07 4.48 -13.86
C ARG A 51 5.30 4.96 -14.62
N PRO A 52 6.51 4.97 -14.03
CA PRO A 52 7.73 5.28 -14.75
C PRO A 52 7.96 4.21 -15.83
N THR A 53 8.15 4.68 -17.06
CA THR A 53 8.53 3.86 -18.21
C THR A 53 10.05 3.73 -18.22
N ARG A 54 10.57 2.61 -17.69
CA ARG A 54 11.96 2.23 -17.92
C ARG A 54 12.00 0.88 -18.59
#